data_AF-E1YEN4-F1
#
_entry.id   AF-E1YEN4-F1
#
_cell.length_a   1.000
_cell.length_b   1.000
_cell.length_c   1.000
_cell.angle_alpha   90.00
_cell.angle_beta   90.00
_cell.angle_gamma   90.00
#
_symmetry.space_group_name_H-M   'P 1'
#
loop_
_entity.id
_entity.type
_entity.pdbx_description
1 polymer ?
#
loop_
_entity_poly.entity_id
_entity_poly.type
_entity_poly.pdbx_seq_one_letter_code
_entity_poly.pdbx_strand_id
1 'polypeptide(L)' 'MKVSVKDLSVSMEIKNKGVELDVYDNSDNHLGDLIVTKTGLNWCKGKTTPAKGKKIKWEDFIAQMER' A
#
# COMPACT_ATOMS: atom_id res chain seq x y z
N MET A 1 23.33 6.27 17.88
CA MET A 1 22.69 7.55 17.49
C MET A 1 21.70 7.24 16.38
N LYS A 2 20.38 7.36 16.63
CA LYS A 2 19.33 7.06 15.65
C LYS A 2 18.72 8.39 15.19
N VAL A 3 18.98 8.74 13.94
CA VAL A 3 18.41 9.93 13.28
C VAL A 3 17.22 9.44 12.47
N SER A 4 16.04 10.00 12.71
CA SER A 4 14.81 9.67 11.98
C SER A 4 14.18 10.94 11.43
N VAL A 5 13.48 10.81 10.30
CA VAL A 5 12.69 11.89 9.74
C VAL A 5 11.56 12.22 10.71
N LYS A 6 11.51 13.47 11.17
CA LYS A 6 10.53 13.94 12.16
C LYS A 6 9.16 14.24 11.55
N ASP A 7 9.17 14.67 10.29
CA ASP A 7 7.97 14.92 9.48
C ASP A 7 8.38 14.94 8.00
N LEU A 8 7.59 14.29 7.13
CA LEU A 8 7.80 14.25 5.68
C LEU A 8 6.45 14.45 4.99
N SER A 9 5.97 15.69 4.94
CA SER A 9 4.78 16.05 4.18
C SER A 9 5.13 16.21 2.70
N VAL A 10 4.89 15.19 1.88
CA VAL A 10 5.08 15.26 0.43
C VAL A 10 3.73 15.08 -0.27
N SER A 11 3.34 16.09 -1.07
CA SER A 11 2.22 15.96 -2.01
C SER A 11 2.71 15.24 -3.26
N MET A 12 2.67 13.91 -3.25
CA MET A 12 2.99 13.08 -4.41
C MET A 12 1.72 12.70 -5.18
N GLU A 13 1.68 13.02 -6.47
CA GLU A 13 0.67 12.46 -7.37
C GLU A 13 1.02 11.00 -7.67
N ILE A 14 0.13 10.06 -7.33
CA ILE A 14 0.32 8.63 -7.62
C ILE A 14 0.13 8.39 -9.12
N LYS A 15 1.25 8.20 -9.84
CA LYS A 15 1.27 7.87 -11.27
C LYS A 15 1.21 6.35 -11.48
N ASN A 16 1.44 5.89 -12.72
CA ASN A 16 1.30 4.47 -13.09
C ASN A 16 2.22 3.50 -12.33
N LYS A 17 3.38 3.95 -11.83
CA LYS A 17 4.28 3.11 -11.03
C LYS A 17 3.80 2.92 -9.59
N GLY A 18 2.91 3.78 -9.12
CA GLY A 18 2.35 3.70 -7.77
C GLY A 18 3.32 4.03 -6.65
N VAL A 19 2.89 3.74 -5.43
CA VAL A 19 3.67 3.73 -4.19
C VAL A 19 3.44 2.38 -3.51
N GLU A 20 4.48 1.84 -2.89
CA GLU A 20 4.42 0.59 -2.12
C GLU A 20 4.49 0.91 -0.63
N LEU A 21 3.59 0.28 0.13
CA LEU A 21 3.47 0.45 1.58
C LEU A 21 3.76 -0.91 2.23
N ASP A 22 4.80 -0.97 3.05
CA ASP A 22 5.03 -2.12 3.91
C ASP A 22 4.03 -2.07 5.08
N VAL A 23 3.20 -3.10 5.21
CA VAL A 23 2.14 -3.15 6.24
C VAL A 23 2.53 -4.15 7.32
N TYR A 24 2.53 -3.68 8.57
CA TYR A 24 2.87 -4.47 9.76
C TYR A 24 1.68 -4.48 10.73
N ASP A 25 1.63 -5.49 11.59
CA ASP A 25 0.74 -5.47 12.76
C ASP A 25 1.34 -4.67 13.92
N ASN A 26 0.58 -4.53 15.01
CA ASN A 26 1.02 -3.82 16.23
C ASN A 26 2.16 -4.53 16.98
N SER A 27 2.55 -5.73 16.56
CA SER A 27 3.65 -6.52 17.14
C SER A 27 4.88 -6.53 16.22
N ASP A 28 4.94 -5.60 15.26
CA ASP A 28 6.00 -5.48 14.26
C ASP A 28 6.13 -6.69 13.31
N ASN A 29 5.11 -7.54 13.18
CA ASN A 29 5.12 -8.62 12.19
C ASN A 29 4.70 -8.09 10.83
N HIS A 30 5.50 -8.38 9.79
CA HIS A 30 5.19 -8.04 8.41
C HIS A 30 3.95 -8.83 7.92
N LEU A 31 2.89 -8.11 7.56
CA LEU A 31 1.65 -8.68 7.04
C LEU A 31 1.68 -8.79 5.51
N GLY A 32 2.40 -7.88 4.84
CA GLY A 32 2.53 -7.82 3.40
C GLY A 32 2.69 -6.40 2.89
N ASP A 33 2.68 -6.29 1.56
CA ASP A 33 2.95 -5.04 0.86
C ASP A 33 1.68 -4.58 0.13
N LEU A 34 1.30 -3.32 0.32
CA LEU A 34 0.17 -2.69 -0.38
C LEU A 34 0.69 -1.73 -1.43
N ILE A 35 0.43 -2.05 -2.69
CA ILE A 35 0.82 -1.20 -3.82
C ILE A 35 -0.38 -0.39 -4.24
N VAL A 36 -0.25 0.93 -4.13
CA VAL A 36 -1.27 1.91 -4.52
C VAL A 36 -0.88 2.50 -5.86
N THR A 37 -1.71 2.30 -6.88
CA THR A 37 -1.48 2.86 -8.22
C THR A 37 -2.66 3.73 -8.64
N LYS A 38 -2.50 4.49 -9.73
CA LYS A 38 -3.62 5.24 -10.31
C LYS A 38 -4.84 4.37 -10.65
N THR A 39 -4.64 3.09 -10.99
CA THR A 39 -5.73 2.20 -11.43
C THR A 39 -6.39 1.41 -10.29
N GLY A 40 -5.82 1.45 -9.09
CA GLY A 40 -6.33 0.73 -7.93
C GLY A 40 -5.24 0.26 -6.97
N LEU A 41 -5.63 -0.69 -6.14
CA LEU A 41 -4.83 -1.24 -5.05
C LEU A 41 -4.43 -2.68 -5.40
N ASN A 42 -3.22 -3.07 -4.99
CA ASN A 42 -2.72 -4.42 -5.14
C ASN A 42 -2.11 -4.91 -3.82
N TRP A 43 -2.75 -5.89 -3.19
CA TRP A 43 -2.33 -6.45 -1.92
C TRP A 43 -1.46 -7.69 -2.11
N CYS A 44 -0.23 -7.63 -1.62
CA CYS A 44 0.75 -8.70 -1.66
C CYS A 44 0.92 -9.28 -0.24
N LYS A 45 0.20 -10.36 0.08
CA LYS A 45 0.28 -10.96 1.42
C LYS A 45 1.68 -11.56 1.68
N GLY A 46 2.31 -11.20 2.79
CA GLY A 46 3.69 -11.60 3.12
C GLY A 46 4.66 -11.19 2.01
N LYS A 47 5.59 -12.08 1.63
CA LYS A 47 6.58 -11.83 0.56
C LYS A 47 6.08 -12.26 -0.82
N THR A 48 4.91 -11.78 -1.23
CA THR A 48 4.32 -12.11 -2.52
C THR A 48 4.73 -11.09 -3.57
N THR A 49 5.06 -11.53 -4.79
CA THR A 49 5.38 -10.58 -5.87
C THR A 49 4.14 -9.80 -6.30
N PRO A 50 4.29 -8.54 -6.77
CA PRO A 50 3.18 -7.73 -7.26
C PRO A 50 2.30 -8.43 -8.31
N ALA A 51 2.89 -9.31 -9.13
CA ALA A 51 2.17 -10.07 -10.15
C ALA A 51 1.16 -11.09 -9.57
N LYS A 52 1.41 -11.59 -8.36
CA LYS A 52 0.57 -12.58 -7.66
C LYS A 52 -0.31 -11.96 -6.57
N GLY A 53 -0.23 -10.65 -6.38
CA GLY A 53 -1.07 -9.91 -5.44
C GLY A 53 -2.55 -9.87 -5.85
N LYS A 54 -3.42 -9.63 -4.88
CA LYS A 54 -4.85 -9.41 -5.11
C LYS A 54 -5.08 -7.96 -5.53
N LYS A 55 -5.59 -7.77 -6.74
CA LYS A 55 -5.90 -6.46 -7.29
C LYS A 55 -7.37 -6.10 -7.06
N ILE A 56 -7.61 -4.85 -6.69
CA ILE A 56 -8.95 -4.26 -6.60
C ILE A 56 -8.92 -2.88 -7.24
N LYS A 57 -9.92 -2.55 -8.05
CA LYS A 57 -10.06 -1.21 -8.62
C LYS A 57 -10.54 -0.23 -7.55
N TRP A 58 -10.36 1.06 -7.78
CA TRP A 58 -10.81 2.08 -6.85
C TRP A 58 -12.31 2.04 -6.62
N GLU A 59 -13.10 1.82 -7.68
CA GLU A 59 -14.56 1.78 -7.59
C GLU A 59 -15.03 0.63 -6.69
N ASP A 60 -14.44 -0.55 -6.85
CA ASP A 60 -14.75 -1.74 -6.03
C ASP A 60 -14.32 -1.55 -4.57
N PHE A 61 -13.18 -0.88 -4.35
CA PHE A 61 -12.68 -0.58 -3.01
C PHE A 61 -13.58 0.42 -2.28
N ILE A 62 -13.97 1.51 -2.96
CA ILE A 62 -14.88 2.52 -2.40
C ILE A 62 -16.21 1.86 -2.04
N ALA A 63 -16.77 1.05 -2.95
CA ALA A 63 -18.00 0.33 -2.71
C ALA A 63 -17.93 -0.69 -1.54
N GLN A 64 -16.74 -1.15 -1.14
CA GLN A 64 -16.56 -1.98 0.05
C GLN A 64 -16.54 -1.16 1.35
N MET A 65 -16.03 0.06 1.31
CA MET A 65 -15.91 0.94 2.48
C MET A 65 -17.20 1.69 2.79
N GLU A 66 -18.07 1.88 1.80
CA GLU A 66 -19.38 2.54 1.94
C GLU A 66 -20.52 1.57 2.28
N ARG A 67 -20.21 0.31 2.57
CA ARG A 67 -21.20 -0.72 2.96
C ARG A 67 -21.53 -0.71 4.43
#